data_AF-A0A2C6CP24-F1
#
_entry.id   AF-A0A2C6CP24-F1
#
_cell.length_a   1.000
_cell.length_b   1.000
_cell.length_c   1.000
_cell.angle_alpha   90.00
_cell.angle_beta   90.00
_cell.angle_gamma   90.00
#
_symmetry.space_group_name_H-M   'P 1'
#
loop_
_entity.id
_entity.type
_entity.pdbx_description
1 polymer ?
#
loop_
_entity_poly.entity_id
_entity_poly.type
_entity_poly.pdbx_seq_one_letter_code
_entity_poly.pdbx_strand_id
1 'polypeptide(L)'
;MSNPIIIKPQLIGNWQKALAQDQVVGQNLSGANLNNDPAALTAFQQSPATGMATIINQARQGYNPLDPTSAANYAAYNNWIERILATNYFNLELNDNPQVGGVNNWQAYISQTISLYAGINAADINRVTNTIVNLINISYSVPGQPETVIMAQQTIQDNPDQQQVSAFFFYTTATIVYNQGGKHSSSTLGTYFSVIRKKITLTYAQWNAIHTQVANRQVNLVQNWLNGTNSQAQAMYDVRLSPADKNLTCLAQVPSLPDARRKAIPKDYWYSFEWENLPDDARKLFNQLGVKSRQWHALSVTGNAPLPLEWSELNDGQRSAATKLAFNQLLWDGPGVIESLAAADRSAYWGSYEWEQMGTAYQQRWKVLGCGPGNWPPTPLQLTGKSWGKEQRNAADWLGIASAEPAD
;
A
#
# COMPACT_ATOMS: atom_id res chain seq x y z
N MET A 1 -11.72 12.67 15.54
CA MET A 1 -11.23 11.30 15.75
C MET A 1 -10.07 11.11 14.81
N SER A 2 -8.92 10.67 15.32
CA SER A 2 -7.68 10.53 14.56
C SER A 2 -7.77 9.31 13.64
N ASN A 3 -7.57 9.48 12.33
CA ASN A 3 -7.35 8.35 11.43
C ASN A 3 -5.84 8.16 11.19
N PRO A 4 -5.12 7.32 11.96
CA PRO A 4 -3.78 6.95 11.53
C PRO A 4 -3.78 6.21 10.20
N ILE A 5 -2.73 6.48 9.43
CA ILE A 5 -2.48 5.84 8.16
C ILE A 5 -1.14 5.14 8.27
N ILE A 6 -1.13 3.83 8.06
CA ILE A 6 0.07 3.02 8.27
C ILE A 6 0.62 2.53 6.94
N ILE A 7 1.92 2.72 6.79
CA ILE A 7 2.65 2.52 5.55
C ILE A 7 3.22 1.11 5.53
N LYS A 8 3.13 0.45 4.37
CA LYS A 8 3.79 -0.83 4.15
C LYS A 8 5.32 -0.65 4.22
N PRO A 9 6.06 -1.56 4.86
CA PRO A 9 7.52 -1.52 4.83
C PRO A 9 8.03 -1.40 3.39
N GLN A 10 8.94 -0.47 3.13
CA GLN A 10 9.57 -0.33 1.81
C GLN A 10 11.01 -0.84 1.84
N LEU A 11 11.41 -1.57 0.81
CA LEU A 11 12.81 -1.90 0.55
C LEU A 11 13.43 -0.77 -0.26
N ILE A 12 14.57 -0.28 0.19
CA ILE A 12 15.35 0.80 -0.44
C ILE A 12 16.83 0.41 -0.52
N GLY A 13 17.63 1.19 -1.25
CA GLY A 13 19.04 0.89 -1.51
C GLY A 13 19.19 -0.17 -2.59
N ASN A 14 19.89 -1.28 -2.30
CA ASN A 14 20.03 -2.41 -3.23
C ASN A 14 18.78 -3.31 -3.20
N TRP A 15 17.60 -2.70 -3.37
CA TRP A 15 16.32 -3.37 -3.17
C TRP A 15 16.08 -4.49 -4.19
N GLN A 16 16.61 -4.41 -5.41
CA GLN A 16 16.48 -5.48 -6.40
C GLN A 16 17.19 -6.75 -5.94
N LYS A 17 18.41 -6.62 -5.38
CA LYS A 17 19.14 -7.76 -4.83
C LYS A 17 18.42 -8.34 -3.63
N ALA A 18 17.99 -7.50 -2.68
CA ALA A 18 17.24 -7.93 -1.52
C ALA A 18 15.94 -8.65 -1.92
N LEU A 19 15.22 -8.13 -2.93
CA LEU A 19 14.01 -8.76 -3.47
C LEU A 19 14.30 -10.10 -4.13
N ALA A 20 15.36 -10.20 -4.95
CA ALA A 20 15.76 -11.46 -5.56
C ALA A 20 16.12 -12.52 -4.51
N GLN A 21 16.84 -12.12 -3.45
CA GLN A 21 17.18 -13.01 -2.34
C GLN A 21 15.92 -13.45 -1.56
N ASP A 22 14.99 -12.53 -1.30
CA ASP A 22 13.70 -12.83 -0.69
C ASP A 22 12.87 -13.81 -1.52
N GLN A 23 12.86 -13.66 -2.85
CA GLN A 23 12.21 -14.61 -3.75
C GLN A 23 12.83 -15.99 -3.68
N VAL A 24 14.17 -16.11 -3.60
CA VAL A 24 14.85 -17.39 -3.41
C VAL A 24 14.47 -18.01 -2.06
N VAL A 25 14.39 -17.21 -0.98
CA VAL A 25 13.89 -17.68 0.32
C VAL A 25 12.46 -18.21 0.17
N GLY A 26 11.56 -17.45 -0.46
CA GLY A 26 10.17 -17.84 -0.69
C GLY A 26 10.01 -19.13 -1.53
N GLN A 27 10.82 -19.29 -2.57
CA GLN A 27 10.83 -20.49 -3.41
C GLN A 27 11.26 -21.72 -2.61
N ASN A 28 12.36 -21.62 -1.86
CA ASN A 28 12.82 -22.74 -1.02
C ASN A 28 11.84 -23.01 0.14
N LEU A 29 11.11 -22.00 0.62
CA LEU A 29 10.06 -22.16 1.63
C LEU A 29 8.80 -22.86 1.13
N SER A 30 8.44 -22.66 -0.14
CA SER A 30 7.16 -23.13 -0.70
C SER A 30 6.97 -24.65 -0.74
N GLY A 31 8.03 -25.43 -0.51
CA GLY A 31 8.00 -26.89 -0.46
C GLY A 31 8.69 -27.53 0.76
N ALA A 32 9.20 -26.73 1.70
CA ALA A 32 10.13 -27.20 2.72
C ALA A 32 9.78 -26.80 4.15
N ASN A 33 10.28 -27.59 5.10
CA ASN A 33 10.35 -27.21 6.51
C ASN A 33 11.72 -26.54 6.74
N LEU A 34 11.79 -25.24 7.10
CA LEU A 34 13.09 -24.53 7.23
C LEU A 34 14.05 -25.24 8.20
N ASN A 35 13.54 -26.01 9.16
CA ASN A 35 14.37 -26.71 10.13
C ASN A 35 15.15 -27.88 9.51
N ASN A 36 14.68 -28.41 8.38
CA ASN A 36 15.18 -29.65 7.79
C ASN A 36 15.63 -29.52 6.33
N ASP A 37 15.50 -28.34 5.72
CA ASP A 37 15.97 -28.07 4.36
C ASP A 37 17.21 -27.14 4.38
N PRO A 38 18.41 -27.71 4.20
CA PRO A 38 19.64 -26.94 4.11
C PRO A 38 19.62 -25.85 3.03
N ALA A 39 18.89 -26.03 1.93
CA ALA A 39 18.78 -25.04 0.87
C ALA A 39 17.97 -23.82 1.32
N ALA A 40 16.85 -24.04 2.01
CA ALA A 40 16.04 -22.97 2.58
C ALA A 40 16.80 -22.18 3.66
N LEU A 41 17.54 -22.87 4.54
CA LEU A 41 18.37 -22.22 5.55
C LEU A 41 19.51 -21.41 4.92
N THR A 42 20.17 -21.95 3.89
CA THR A 42 21.23 -21.25 3.14
C THR A 42 20.68 -20.01 2.44
N ALA A 43 19.52 -20.11 1.78
CA ALA A 43 18.85 -18.98 1.15
C ALA A 43 18.52 -17.89 2.20
N PHE A 44 18.01 -18.30 3.37
CA PHE A 44 17.68 -17.38 4.45
C PHE A 44 18.92 -16.69 5.01
N GLN A 45 20.01 -17.44 5.21
CA GLN A 45 21.31 -16.87 5.59
C GLN A 45 21.78 -15.80 4.59
N GLN A 46 21.56 -16.01 3.30
CA GLN A 46 21.95 -15.07 2.26
C GLN A 46 21.08 -13.81 2.17
N SER A 47 19.92 -13.78 2.85
CA SER A 47 18.97 -12.67 2.83
C SER A 47 18.83 -11.96 4.19
N PRO A 48 19.83 -11.15 4.61
CA PRO A 48 19.77 -10.43 5.88
C PRO A 48 18.61 -9.42 5.95
N ALA A 49 18.17 -8.87 4.80
CA ALA A 49 17.00 -7.99 4.74
C ALA A 49 15.69 -8.73 5.06
N THR A 50 15.50 -9.93 4.50
CA THR A 50 14.39 -10.81 4.88
C THR A 50 14.50 -11.18 6.37
N GLY A 51 15.70 -11.53 6.85
CA GLY A 51 15.96 -11.82 8.26
C GLY A 51 15.55 -10.69 9.20
N MET A 52 15.97 -9.46 8.92
CA MET A 52 15.57 -8.27 9.67
C MET A 52 14.05 -8.08 9.63
N ALA A 53 13.42 -8.20 8.46
CA ALA A 53 11.97 -8.10 8.33
C ALA A 53 11.24 -9.17 9.17
N THR A 54 11.75 -10.40 9.17
CA THR A 54 11.23 -11.50 10.00
C THR A 54 11.31 -11.16 11.48
N ILE A 55 12.46 -10.73 12.00
CA ILE A 55 12.61 -10.38 13.42
C ILE A 55 11.64 -9.24 13.81
N ILE A 56 11.57 -8.19 12.98
CA ILE A 56 10.68 -7.04 13.20
C ILE A 56 9.20 -7.49 13.26
N ASN A 57 8.80 -8.39 12.36
CA ASN A 57 7.45 -8.96 12.35
C ASN A 57 7.21 -9.88 13.56
N GLN A 58 8.17 -10.70 13.97
CA GLN A 58 8.05 -11.57 15.16
C GLN A 58 7.89 -10.77 16.46
N ALA A 59 8.51 -9.58 16.53
CA ALA A 59 8.35 -8.68 17.67
C ALA A 59 6.96 -8.02 17.74
N ARG A 60 6.16 -8.07 16.65
CA ARG A 60 4.88 -7.37 16.49
C ARG A 60 3.75 -8.05 17.26
N GLN A 61 3.81 -7.98 18.59
CA GLN A 61 2.72 -8.42 19.47
C GLN A 61 2.01 -7.19 20.06
N GLY A 62 0.69 -7.15 19.94
CA GLY A 62 -0.16 -6.08 20.51
C GLY A 62 -0.18 -4.77 19.71
N TYR A 63 0.74 -4.58 18.76
CA TYR A 63 0.70 -3.48 17.80
C TYR A 63 -0.05 -3.90 16.55
N ASN A 64 -1.23 -3.30 16.31
CA ASN A 64 -1.99 -3.51 15.08
C ASN A 64 -1.91 -2.25 14.20
N PRO A 65 -1.09 -2.28 13.14
CA PRO A 65 -1.00 -1.16 12.22
C PRO A 65 -2.27 -0.93 11.37
N LEU A 66 -3.23 -1.84 11.42
CA LEU A 66 -4.49 -1.73 10.68
C LEU A 66 -5.65 -1.24 11.56
N ASP A 67 -5.44 -1.10 12.87
CA ASP A 67 -6.41 -0.52 13.82
C ASP A 67 -5.91 0.83 14.36
N PRO A 68 -5.94 1.86 13.50
CA PRO A 68 -5.36 3.14 13.81
C PRO A 68 -6.18 3.91 14.86
N THR A 69 -7.49 3.68 14.95
CA THR A 69 -8.37 4.46 15.84
C THR A 69 -8.23 4.08 17.32
N SER A 70 -7.54 2.99 17.65
CA SER A 70 -7.27 2.60 19.03
C SER A 70 -6.32 3.61 19.71
N ALA A 71 -6.79 4.23 20.80
CA ALA A 71 -5.98 5.13 21.62
C ALA A 71 -4.71 4.43 22.19
N ALA A 72 -4.73 3.10 22.31
CA ALA A 72 -3.59 2.31 22.75
C ALA A 72 -2.54 2.07 21.64
N ASN A 73 -2.84 2.37 20.37
CA ASN A 73 -1.99 1.96 19.25
C ASN A 73 -0.63 2.68 19.24
N TYR A 74 -0.55 3.92 19.73
CA TYR A 74 0.74 4.61 19.91
C TYR A 74 1.61 3.95 20.98
N ALA A 75 1.02 3.66 22.15
CA ALA A 75 1.73 2.93 23.20
C ALA A 75 2.15 1.54 22.70
N ALA A 76 1.29 0.86 21.93
CA ALA A 76 1.61 -0.41 21.31
C ALA A 76 2.76 -0.30 20.28
N TYR A 77 2.80 0.76 19.47
CA TYR A 77 3.91 1.04 18.55
C TYR A 77 5.23 1.21 19.32
N ASN A 78 5.25 2.01 20.38
CA ASN A 78 6.45 2.20 21.19
C ASN A 78 6.90 0.90 21.85
N ASN A 79 5.96 0.15 22.44
CA ASN A 79 6.23 -1.17 23.03
C ASN A 79 6.78 -2.16 21.98
N TRP A 80 6.26 -2.12 20.75
CA TRP A 80 6.76 -2.94 19.65
C TRP A 80 8.20 -2.60 19.30
N ILE A 81 8.53 -1.32 19.17
CA ILE A 81 9.90 -0.86 18.93
C ILE A 81 10.83 -1.25 20.09
N GLU A 82 10.41 -1.06 21.34
CA GLU A 82 11.21 -1.46 22.51
C GLU A 82 11.50 -2.96 22.53
N ARG A 83 10.53 -3.80 22.14
CA ARG A 83 10.74 -5.25 21.98
C ARG A 83 11.75 -5.58 20.91
N ILE A 84 11.75 -4.86 19.78
CA ILE A 84 12.77 -5.03 18.73
C ILE A 84 14.16 -4.71 19.31
N LEU A 85 14.28 -3.59 20.01
CA LEU A 85 15.54 -3.15 20.63
C LEU A 85 16.01 -4.10 21.75
N ALA A 86 15.09 -4.78 22.43
CA ALA A 86 15.40 -5.77 23.46
C ALA A 86 15.94 -7.11 22.92
N THR A 87 15.88 -7.36 21.61
CA THR A 87 16.35 -8.64 21.03
C THR A 87 17.86 -8.85 21.06
N ASN A 88 18.65 -7.83 21.43
CA ASN A 88 20.13 -7.80 21.39
C ASN A 88 20.74 -8.10 20.00
N TYR A 89 19.93 -8.28 18.96
CA TYR A 89 20.39 -8.55 17.60
C TYR A 89 20.75 -7.28 16.83
N PHE A 90 20.22 -6.13 17.26
CA PHE A 90 20.33 -4.87 16.56
C PHE A 90 21.15 -3.85 17.35
N ASN A 91 21.87 -3.01 16.61
CA ASN A 91 22.45 -1.80 17.15
C ASN A 91 21.48 -0.64 16.93
N LEU A 92 21.19 0.14 17.97
CA LEU A 92 20.47 1.41 17.83
C LEU A 92 21.46 2.50 17.41
N GLU A 93 21.37 2.95 16.16
CA GLU A 93 22.25 4.01 15.65
C GLU A 93 21.66 5.41 15.83
N LEU A 94 20.33 5.51 15.81
CA LEU A 94 19.65 6.79 15.86
C LEU A 94 18.35 6.67 16.63
N ASN A 95 18.09 7.65 17.48
CA ASN A 95 16.82 7.83 18.18
C ASN A 95 16.65 9.32 18.49
N ASP A 96 15.92 10.02 17.64
CA ASP A 96 15.73 11.46 17.77
C ASP A 96 14.31 11.91 17.40
N ASN A 97 14.03 13.17 17.72
CA ASN A 97 12.78 13.85 17.39
C ASN A 97 13.11 15.15 16.62
N PRO A 98 13.54 15.04 15.35
CA PRO A 98 13.93 16.20 14.57
C PRO A 98 12.76 17.18 14.44
N GLN A 99 13.07 18.46 14.61
CA GLN A 99 12.12 19.52 14.34
C GLN A 99 11.97 19.67 12.82
N VAL A 100 10.79 19.32 12.32
CA VAL A 100 10.36 19.62 10.95
C VAL A 100 9.46 20.86 10.98
N GLY A 101 9.97 22.00 10.48
CA GLY A 101 9.20 23.24 10.35
C GLY A 101 8.29 23.22 9.11
N GLY A 102 7.25 24.05 8.94
CA GLY A 102 6.51 24.94 9.81
C GLY A 102 5.09 25.05 9.23
N VAL A 103 4.19 25.70 9.96
CA VAL A 103 2.74 25.80 9.69
C VAL A 103 2.46 26.17 8.22
N ASN A 104 1.64 25.39 7.52
CA ASN A 104 1.08 25.66 6.17
C ASN A 104 1.96 25.39 4.95
N ASN A 105 3.05 24.62 5.04
CA ASN A 105 3.84 24.25 3.88
C ASN A 105 4.18 22.75 3.84
N TRP A 106 3.34 21.97 3.15
CA TRP A 106 3.49 20.51 3.02
C TRP A 106 4.70 20.11 2.22
N GLN A 107 5.00 20.86 1.15
CA GLN A 107 6.22 20.67 0.38
C GLN A 107 7.45 20.83 1.27
N ALA A 108 7.47 21.80 2.18
CA ALA A 108 8.56 21.96 3.13
C ALA A 108 8.66 20.78 4.10
N TYR A 109 7.54 20.32 4.68
CA TYR A 109 7.54 19.13 5.54
C TYR A 109 7.99 17.86 4.81
N ILE A 110 7.48 17.63 3.60
CA ILE A 110 7.86 16.48 2.75
C ILE A 110 9.37 16.55 2.50
N SER A 111 9.87 17.70 2.05
CA SER A 111 11.29 17.90 1.76
C SER A 111 12.18 17.69 2.99
N GLN A 112 11.78 18.23 4.15
CA GLN A 112 12.53 18.06 5.39
C GLN A 112 12.47 16.62 5.88
N THR A 113 11.32 15.95 5.83
CA THR A 113 11.17 14.54 6.22
C THR A 113 12.02 13.64 5.32
N ILE A 114 12.03 13.87 4.01
CA ILE A 114 12.90 13.18 3.07
C ILE A 114 14.37 13.42 3.42
N SER A 115 14.75 14.63 3.78
CA SER A 115 16.14 14.94 4.19
C SER A 115 16.59 14.19 5.45
N LEU A 116 15.64 13.67 6.25
CA LEU A 116 15.94 12.80 7.40
C LEU A 116 16.34 11.38 6.97
N TYR A 117 16.14 10.99 5.72
CA TYR A 117 16.66 9.72 5.21
C TYR A 117 18.12 9.90 4.77
N ALA A 118 19.05 9.52 5.64
CA ALA A 118 20.47 9.53 5.31
C ALA A 118 20.84 8.31 4.46
N GLY A 119 21.58 8.53 3.37
CA GLY A 119 22.19 7.45 2.57
C GLY A 119 21.23 6.72 1.61
N ILE A 120 20.08 7.31 1.28
CA ILE A 120 19.14 6.74 0.30
C ILE A 120 19.39 7.33 -1.10
N ASN A 121 19.22 6.52 -2.14
CA ASN A 121 19.39 7.00 -3.51
C ASN A 121 18.19 7.85 -3.99
N ALA A 122 18.38 8.63 -5.05
CA ALA A 122 17.35 9.54 -5.58
C ALA A 122 16.07 8.83 -6.06
N ALA A 123 16.16 7.60 -6.57
CA ALA A 123 15.00 6.84 -7.01
C ALA A 123 14.12 6.41 -5.83
N ASP A 124 14.73 6.02 -4.71
CA ASP A 124 14.04 5.65 -3.49
C ASP A 124 13.49 6.87 -2.74
N ILE A 125 14.16 8.03 -2.83
CA ILE A 125 13.62 9.32 -2.39
C ILE A 125 12.23 9.52 -3.01
N ASN A 126 12.10 9.41 -4.34
CA ASN A 126 10.81 9.63 -5.01
C ASN A 126 9.71 8.66 -4.54
N ARG A 127 10.05 7.40 -4.23
CA ARG A 127 9.09 6.42 -3.68
C ARG A 127 8.60 6.82 -2.29
N VAL A 128 9.52 7.23 -1.42
CA VAL A 128 9.22 7.74 -0.08
C VAL A 128 8.39 9.02 -0.18
N THR A 129 8.76 9.97 -1.05
CA THR A 129 8.03 11.20 -1.35
C THR A 129 6.58 10.92 -1.71
N ASN A 130 6.34 10.07 -2.72
CA ASN A 130 4.99 9.75 -3.21
C ASN A 130 4.15 9.10 -2.12
N THR A 131 4.79 8.30 -1.26
CA THR A 131 4.13 7.70 -0.11
C THR A 131 3.68 8.78 0.86
N ILE A 132 4.56 9.70 1.27
CA ILE A 132 4.22 10.81 2.18
C ILE A 132 3.11 11.71 1.58
N VAL A 133 3.20 12.05 0.29
CA VAL A 133 2.19 12.85 -0.42
C VAL A 133 0.81 12.19 -0.37
N ASN A 134 0.72 10.89 -0.70
CA ASN A 134 -0.55 10.17 -0.67
C ASN A 134 -1.18 10.17 0.72
N LEU A 135 -0.38 10.08 1.79
CA LEU A 135 -0.88 10.13 3.16
C LEU A 135 -1.42 11.50 3.53
N ILE A 136 -0.69 12.56 3.16
CA ILE A 136 -1.14 13.94 3.38
C ILE A 136 -2.48 14.18 2.66
N ASN A 137 -2.62 13.71 1.43
CA ASN A 137 -3.86 13.85 0.67
C ASN A 137 -5.05 13.12 1.33
N ILE A 138 -4.84 11.91 1.85
CA ILE A 138 -5.87 11.17 2.60
C ILE A 138 -6.28 11.94 3.87
N SER A 139 -5.31 12.54 4.56
CA SER A 139 -5.49 13.30 5.79
C SER A 139 -6.36 14.54 5.63
N TYR A 140 -6.43 15.13 4.43
CA TYR A 140 -7.17 16.36 4.14
C TYR A 140 -8.63 16.15 3.74
N SER A 141 -9.06 14.90 3.57
CA SER A 141 -10.39 14.59 3.03
C SER A 141 -11.57 14.93 3.97
N VAL A 142 -11.32 15.39 5.20
CA VAL A 142 -12.35 15.74 6.20
C VAL A 142 -12.31 17.24 6.54
N PRO A 143 -13.20 18.07 5.97
CA PRO A 143 -13.22 19.51 6.25
C PRO A 143 -13.70 19.85 7.67
N GLY A 144 -13.05 20.84 8.31
CA GLY A 144 -13.66 21.64 9.37
C GLY A 144 -13.55 21.12 10.82
N GLN A 145 -12.74 20.10 11.09
CA GLN A 145 -12.46 19.64 12.45
C GLN A 145 -10.94 19.54 12.69
N PRO A 146 -10.44 19.92 13.88
CA PRO A 146 -9.07 19.60 14.27
C PRO A 146 -8.89 18.08 14.24
N GLU A 147 -7.92 17.62 13.46
CA GLU A 147 -7.61 16.20 13.33
C GLU A 147 -6.13 15.99 13.60
N THR A 148 -5.83 14.94 14.36
CA THR A 148 -4.46 14.43 14.47
C THR A 148 -4.36 13.21 13.58
N VAL A 149 -3.50 13.26 12.58
CA VAL A 149 -3.16 12.09 11.77
C VAL A 149 -1.84 11.53 12.28
N ILE A 150 -1.81 10.22 12.42
CA ILE A 150 -0.59 9.50 12.82
C ILE A 150 -0.12 8.71 11.61
N MET A 151 1.17 8.79 11.30
CA MET A 151 1.80 8.07 10.22
C MET A 151 2.97 7.26 10.77
N ALA A 152 2.94 5.94 10.57
CA ALA A 152 4.06 5.07 10.88
C ALA A 152 4.68 4.58 9.57
N GLN A 153 5.95 4.88 9.36
CA GLN A 153 6.75 4.40 8.22
C GLN A 153 7.84 3.47 8.69
N GLN A 154 8.04 2.40 7.92
CA GLN A 154 9.19 1.53 8.06
C GLN A 154 9.87 1.41 6.70
N THR A 155 11.20 1.52 6.68
CA THR A 155 12.01 1.25 5.49
C THR A 155 13.19 0.37 5.86
N ILE A 156 13.46 -0.64 5.05
CA ILE A 156 14.63 -1.52 5.20
C ILE A 156 15.59 -1.24 4.04
N GLN A 157 16.84 -0.97 4.39
CA GLN A 157 17.90 -0.68 3.45
C GLN A 157 18.98 -1.75 3.55
N ASP A 158 19.27 -2.43 2.44
CA ASP A 158 20.46 -3.28 2.34
C ASP A 158 21.66 -2.44 1.91
N ASN A 159 22.72 -2.41 2.74
CA ASN A 159 23.94 -1.65 2.55
C ASN A 159 25.14 -2.60 2.44
N PRO A 160 25.35 -3.26 1.28
CA PRO A 160 26.39 -4.26 1.11
C PRO A 160 27.80 -3.69 1.31
N ASP A 161 28.04 -2.43 0.94
CA ASP A 161 29.35 -1.77 1.10
C ASP A 161 29.73 -1.60 2.58
N GLN A 162 28.72 -1.47 3.44
CA GLN A 162 28.89 -1.38 4.90
C GLN A 162 28.67 -2.73 5.61
N GLN A 163 28.42 -3.80 4.84
CA GLN A 163 28.09 -5.14 5.33
C GLN A 163 26.99 -5.15 6.41
N GLN A 164 25.94 -4.36 6.19
CA GLN A 164 24.83 -4.26 7.13
C GLN A 164 23.49 -4.02 6.44
N VAL A 165 22.42 -4.34 7.16
CA VAL A 165 21.06 -3.91 6.84
C VAL A 165 20.65 -2.88 7.87
N SER A 166 19.97 -1.82 7.43
CA SER A 166 19.39 -0.80 8.30
C SER A 166 17.87 -0.82 8.22
N ALA A 167 17.18 -0.69 9.35
CA ALA A 167 15.76 -0.36 9.38
C ALA A 167 15.58 1.04 9.96
N PHE A 168 14.87 1.88 9.21
CA PHE A 168 14.42 3.17 9.70
C PHE A 168 12.94 3.08 10.06
N PHE A 169 12.62 3.61 11.22
CA PHE A 169 11.27 3.75 11.72
C PHE A 169 10.99 5.24 11.88
N PHE A 170 9.93 5.70 11.21
CA PHE A 170 9.43 7.05 11.39
C PHE A 170 8.04 6.95 11.99
N TYR A 171 7.79 7.74 13.01
CA TYR A 171 6.49 7.95 13.59
C TYR A 171 6.20 9.44 13.54
N THR A 172 5.27 9.84 12.67
CA THR A 172 4.88 11.22 12.52
C THR A 172 3.49 11.43 13.09
N THR A 173 3.32 12.48 13.89
CA THR A 173 2.00 13.02 14.21
C THR A 173 1.82 14.35 13.47
N ALA A 174 0.78 14.46 12.66
CA ALA A 174 0.35 15.70 12.01
C ALA A 174 -0.91 16.21 12.70
N THR A 175 -0.85 17.36 13.37
CA THR A 175 -1.99 17.97 14.05
C THR A 175 -2.51 19.15 13.25
N ILE A 176 -3.66 18.98 12.63
CA ILE A 176 -4.39 20.01 11.90
C ILE A 176 -5.14 20.86 12.93
N VAL A 177 -4.84 22.15 12.95
CA VAL A 177 -5.48 23.14 13.81
C VAL A 177 -6.29 24.09 12.93
N TYR A 178 -7.59 24.13 13.16
CA TYR A 178 -8.45 25.12 12.53
C TYR A 178 -8.66 26.27 13.51
N ASN A 179 -8.04 27.42 13.23
CA ASN A 179 -8.34 28.64 13.97
C ASN A 179 -9.46 29.35 13.24
N GLN A 180 -10.64 29.34 13.84
CA GLN A 180 -11.79 30.05 13.28
C GLN A 180 -11.53 31.55 13.37
N GLY A 181 -11.58 32.22 12.22
CA GLY A 181 -11.43 33.66 12.15
C GLY A 181 -12.66 34.35 12.76
N GLY A 182 -12.45 35.46 13.47
CA GLY A 182 -13.50 36.37 13.87
C GLY A 182 -14.08 37.18 12.70
N LYS A 183 -15.05 38.06 12.98
CA LYS A 183 -15.79 38.87 12.00
C LYS A 183 -14.92 39.66 10.99
N HIS A 184 -13.66 39.92 11.35
CA HIS A 184 -12.72 40.70 10.55
C HIS A 184 -11.40 39.96 10.26
N SER A 185 -11.33 38.64 10.48
CA SER A 185 -10.13 37.84 10.22
C SER A 185 -10.51 36.56 9.49
N SER A 186 -9.74 36.17 8.48
CA SER A 186 -9.91 34.87 7.83
C SER A 186 -9.60 33.74 8.80
N SER A 187 -10.39 32.66 8.76
CA SER A 187 -9.99 31.41 9.40
C SER A 187 -8.66 30.96 8.83
N THR A 188 -7.76 30.51 9.70
CA THR A 188 -6.48 29.93 9.28
C THR A 188 -6.51 28.45 9.57
N LEU A 189 -6.23 27.65 8.54
CA LEU A 189 -5.78 26.29 8.76
C LEU A 189 -4.31 26.37 9.13
N GLY A 190 -3.92 25.66 10.17
CA GLY A 190 -2.55 25.44 10.59
C GLY A 190 -2.28 23.95 10.66
N THR A 191 -1.05 23.51 10.45
CA THR A 191 -0.71 22.12 10.74
C THR A 191 0.70 21.98 11.27
N TYR A 192 0.82 21.13 12.28
CA TYR A 192 2.05 20.91 13.04
C TYR A 192 2.47 19.46 12.89
N PHE A 193 3.77 19.23 12.68
CA PHE A 193 4.32 17.89 12.62
C PHE A 193 5.26 17.65 13.79
N SER A 194 5.20 16.44 14.34
CA SER A 194 6.24 15.88 15.20
C SER A 194 6.69 14.57 14.59
N VAL A 195 7.99 14.39 14.39
CA VAL A 195 8.57 13.21 13.75
C VAL A 195 9.52 12.56 14.74
N ILE A 196 9.20 11.36 15.20
CA ILE A 196 10.13 10.50 15.93
C ILE A 196 10.80 9.59 14.91
N ARG A 197 12.13 9.56 14.91
CA ARG A 197 12.92 8.73 14.00
C ARG A 197 13.82 7.80 14.80
N LYS A 198 13.82 6.53 14.42
CA LYS A 198 14.75 5.53 14.92
C LYS A 198 15.43 4.82 13.77
N LYS A 199 16.73 4.55 13.91
CA LYS A 199 17.50 3.71 12.98
C LYS A 199 18.14 2.59 13.77
N ILE A 200 17.86 1.35 13.35
CA ILE A 200 18.54 0.17 13.85
C ILE A 200 19.34 -0.48 12.75
N THR A 201 20.43 -1.16 13.10
CA THR A 201 21.26 -1.90 12.15
C THR A 201 21.51 -3.32 12.59
N LEU A 202 21.61 -4.21 11.60
CA LEU A 202 22.01 -5.61 11.72
C LEU A 202 23.19 -5.83 10.78
N THR A 203 24.37 -6.07 11.35
CA THR A 203 25.54 -6.42 10.54
C THR A 203 25.39 -7.82 9.94
N TYR A 204 26.03 -8.08 8.81
CA TYR A 204 26.03 -9.42 8.20
C TYR A 204 26.68 -10.46 9.11
N ALA A 205 27.67 -10.06 9.92
CA ALA A 205 28.28 -10.93 10.93
C ALA A 205 27.29 -11.32 12.04
N GLN A 206 26.56 -10.35 12.60
CA GLN A 206 25.47 -10.62 13.56
C GLN A 206 24.40 -11.52 12.94
N TRP A 207 23.99 -11.23 11.70
CA TRP A 207 23.01 -12.05 10.98
C TRP A 207 23.47 -13.50 10.82
N ASN A 208 24.69 -13.70 10.34
CA ASN A 208 25.28 -15.04 10.21
C ASN A 208 25.28 -15.80 11.54
N ALA A 209 25.48 -15.13 12.67
CA ALA A 209 25.44 -15.77 13.98
C ALA A 209 24.04 -16.20 14.45
N ILE A 210 22.97 -15.54 13.96
CA ILE A 210 21.61 -15.73 14.49
C ILE A 210 20.59 -16.31 13.50
N HIS A 211 20.90 -16.35 12.19
CA HIS A 211 19.92 -16.70 11.15
C HIS A 211 19.20 -18.04 11.38
N THR A 212 19.92 -19.07 11.84
CA THR A 212 19.32 -20.38 12.18
C THR A 212 18.30 -20.29 13.31
N GLN A 213 18.60 -19.49 14.35
CA GLN A 213 17.68 -19.31 15.48
C GLN A 213 16.40 -18.58 15.03
N VAL A 214 16.55 -17.56 14.19
CA VAL A 214 15.43 -16.79 13.63
C VAL A 214 14.57 -17.66 12.70
N ALA A 215 15.19 -18.48 11.84
CA ALA A 215 14.51 -19.42 10.96
C ALA A 215 13.68 -20.45 11.77
N ASN A 216 14.30 -21.08 12.76
CA ASN A 216 13.64 -22.05 13.62
C ASN A 216 12.44 -21.44 14.36
N ARG A 217 12.60 -20.21 14.87
CA ARG A 217 11.51 -19.48 15.50
C ARG A 217 10.37 -19.19 14.51
N GLN A 218 10.69 -18.82 13.27
CA GLN A 218 9.69 -18.57 12.25
C GLN A 218 8.87 -19.83 11.93
N VAL A 219 9.53 -20.98 11.77
CA VAL A 219 8.83 -22.26 11.57
C VAL A 219 7.92 -22.58 12.75
N ASN A 220 8.43 -22.47 13.97
CA ASN A 220 7.65 -22.79 15.16
C ASN A 220 6.41 -21.91 15.27
N LEU A 221 6.51 -20.62 14.92
CA LEU A 221 5.36 -19.72 14.88
C LEU A 221 4.32 -20.14 13.84
N VAL A 222 4.75 -20.49 12.62
CA VAL A 222 3.85 -20.97 11.56
C VAL A 222 3.21 -22.31 11.94
N GLN A 223 3.97 -23.25 12.50
CA GLN A 223 3.46 -24.54 12.96
C GLN A 223 2.47 -24.38 14.11
N ASN A 224 2.76 -23.52 15.10
CA ASN A 224 1.83 -23.22 16.18
C ASN A 224 0.52 -22.62 15.64
N TRP A 225 0.61 -21.73 14.65
CA TRP A 225 -0.56 -21.19 13.97
C TRP A 225 -1.36 -22.28 13.26
N LEU A 226 -0.72 -23.10 12.42
CA LEU A 226 -1.36 -24.21 11.70
C LEU A 226 -2.06 -25.18 12.66
N ASN A 227 -1.37 -25.55 13.74
CA ASN A 227 -1.90 -26.42 14.79
C ASN A 227 -3.08 -25.77 15.55
N GLY A 228 -3.04 -24.46 15.79
CA GLY A 228 -4.15 -23.72 16.39
C GLY A 228 -5.36 -23.58 15.47
N THR A 229 -5.16 -23.64 14.14
CA THR A 229 -6.22 -23.52 13.14
C THR A 229 -6.80 -24.87 12.67
N ASN A 230 -6.14 -25.99 12.96
CA ASN A 230 -6.66 -27.32 12.64
C ASN A 230 -7.62 -27.78 13.74
N SER A 231 -8.89 -28.00 13.38
CA SER A 231 -9.99 -28.33 14.30
C SER A 231 -9.78 -29.60 15.13
N GLN A 232 -8.90 -30.52 14.71
CA GLN A 232 -8.53 -31.70 15.50
C GLN A 232 -7.45 -31.44 16.56
N ALA A 233 -6.61 -30.42 16.38
CA ALA A 233 -5.54 -30.07 17.32
C ALA A 233 -6.02 -29.12 18.43
N GLN A 234 -7.05 -28.30 18.17
CA GLN A 234 -7.66 -27.41 19.16
C GLN A 234 -8.14 -28.14 20.44
N ALA A 235 -8.69 -29.35 20.31
CA ALA A 235 -9.13 -30.16 21.45
C ALA A 235 -7.97 -30.70 22.33
N MET A 236 -6.75 -30.82 21.77
CA MET A 236 -5.55 -31.28 22.49
C MET A 236 -4.70 -30.13 23.02
N TYR A 237 -4.73 -28.95 22.38
CA TYR A 237 -3.87 -27.81 22.68
C TYR A 237 -4.43 -26.85 23.75
N ASP A 238 -5.76 -26.83 23.96
CA ASP A 238 -6.41 -26.00 24.98
C ASP A 238 -6.03 -26.36 26.43
N VAL A 239 -5.34 -27.49 26.64
CA VAL A 239 -4.87 -27.95 27.96
C VAL A 239 -3.46 -27.42 28.31
N ARG A 240 -2.69 -26.87 27.35
CA ARG A 240 -1.24 -26.65 27.54
C ARG A 240 -0.67 -25.25 27.30
N LEU A 241 -1.44 -24.26 26.86
CA LEU A 241 -0.91 -22.91 26.65
C LEU A 241 -1.29 -21.90 27.74
N SER A 242 -0.32 -21.04 28.06
CA SER A 242 -0.55 -19.85 28.88
C SER A 242 -1.33 -18.77 28.08
N PRO A 243 -2.04 -17.85 28.75
CA PRO A 243 -2.82 -16.80 28.08
C PRO A 243 -2.02 -15.90 27.11
N ALA A 244 -0.70 -15.84 27.21
CA ALA A 244 0.15 -15.00 26.36
C ALA A 244 0.32 -15.55 24.93
N ASP A 245 0.14 -16.86 24.72
CA ASP A 245 0.40 -17.53 23.44
C ASP A 245 -0.84 -17.59 22.52
N LYS A 246 -2.03 -17.25 23.03
CA LYS A 246 -3.28 -17.24 22.25
C LYS A 246 -3.39 -16.12 21.21
N ASN A 247 -2.48 -15.15 21.22
CA ASN A 247 -2.49 -13.98 20.31
C ASN A 247 -1.55 -14.10 19.09
N LEU A 248 -1.07 -15.31 18.76
CA LEU A 248 -0.11 -15.55 17.66
C LEU A 248 -0.76 -16.04 16.36
N THR A 249 -1.83 -15.39 15.90
CA THR A 249 -2.32 -15.57 14.52
C THR A 249 -1.67 -14.53 13.61
N CYS A 250 -0.62 -14.94 12.89
CA CYS A 250 -0.09 -14.18 11.77
C CYS A 250 -1.14 -14.21 10.65
N LEU A 251 -1.87 -13.11 10.52
CA LEU A 251 -2.91 -12.92 9.50
C LEU A 251 -2.29 -13.00 8.10
N ALA A 252 -2.63 -14.03 7.33
CA ALA A 252 -2.89 -13.80 5.92
C ALA A 252 -3.85 -12.60 5.86
N GLN A 253 -3.53 -11.55 5.08
CA GLN A 253 -4.42 -10.39 4.98
C GLN A 253 -5.80 -10.90 4.55
N VAL A 254 -6.73 -10.98 5.50
CA VAL A 254 -8.13 -11.17 5.18
C VAL A 254 -8.49 -9.94 4.35
N PRO A 255 -8.94 -10.10 3.09
CA PRO A 255 -9.29 -8.95 2.28
C PRO A 255 -10.31 -8.12 3.06
N SER A 256 -10.25 -6.79 3.02
CA SER A 256 -11.28 -5.97 3.64
C SER A 256 -11.81 -4.92 2.67
N LEU A 257 -13.09 -4.53 2.83
CA LEU A 257 -13.68 -3.43 2.09
C LEU A 257 -12.90 -2.10 2.29
N PRO A 258 -12.45 -1.74 3.50
CA PRO A 258 -11.57 -0.58 3.70
C PRO A 258 -10.27 -0.66 2.88
N ASP A 259 -9.65 -1.83 2.76
CA ASP A 259 -8.43 -2.00 1.98
C ASP A 259 -8.66 -1.84 0.48
N ALA A 260 -9.78 -2.36 -0.03
CA ALA A 260 -10.16 -2.15 -1.43
C ALA A 260 -10.34 -0.67 -1.76
N ARG A 261 -10.96 0.10 -0.86
CA ARG A 261 -11.15 1.56 -1.02
C ARG A 261 -9.84 2.35 -1.02
N ARG A 262 -8.79 1.81 -0.39
CA ARG A 262 -7.46 2.43 -0.36
C ARG A 262 -6.64 2.15 -1.61
N LYS A 263 -7.13 1.32 -2.54
CA LYS A 263 -6.44 0.95 -3.77
C LYS A 263 -6.95 1.79 -4.94
N ALA A 264 -6.01 2.27 -5.76
CA ALA A 264 -6.34 3.03 -6.97
C ALA A 264 -7.19 2.22 -7.96
N ILE A 265 -7.03 0.89 -7.96
CA ILE A 265 -7.77 -0.01 -8.84
C ILE A 265 -8.37 -1.14 -7.98
N PRO A 266 -9.67 -1.05 -7.61
CA PRO A 266 -10.34 -2.05 -6.79
C PRO A 266 -10.33 -3.45 -7.42
N LYS A 267 -10.37 -3.55 -8.76
CA LYS A 267 -10.34 -4.84 -9.47
C LYS A 267 -9.07 -5.62 -9.15
N ASP A 268 -7.90 -4.97 -9.22
CA ASP A 268 -6.60 -5.61 -8.99
C ASP A 268 -6.46 -6.08 -7.55
N TYR A 269 -7.05 -5.32 -6.62
CA TYR A 269 -7.10 -5.71 -5.22
C TYR A 269 -7.93 -6.97 -5.03
N TRP A 270 -9.19 -6.97 -5.47
CA TRP A 270 -10.07 -8.10 -5.25
C TRP A 270 -9.59 -9.36 -5.97
N TYR A 271 -9.12 -9.22 -7.22
CA TYR A 271 -8.69 -10.34 -8.04
C TYR A 271 -7.33 -10.93 -7.64
N SER A 272 -6.62 -10.29 -6.71
CA SER A 272 -5.42 -10.90 -6.08
C SER A 272 -5.75 -12.02 -5.08
N PHE A 273 -7.04 -12.25 -4.79
CA PHE A 273 -7.50 -13.27 -3.86
C PHE A 273 -8.33 -14.35 -4.55
N GLU A 274 -8.17 -15.59 -4.12
CA GLU A 274 -9.08 -16.69 -4.47
C GLU A 274 -10.47 -16.44 -3.89
N TRP A 275 -11.51 -16.97 -4.54
CA TRP A 275 -12.91 -16.75 -4.16
C TRP A 275 -13.20 -17.16 -2.71
N GLU A 276 -12.61 -18.28 -2.28
CA GLU A 276 -12.76 -18.86 -0.93
C GLU A 276 -12.11 -17.97 0.14
N ASN A 277 -11.13 -17.15 -0.25
CA ASN A 277 -10.40 -16.24 0.63
C ASN A 277 -11.07 -14.87 0.75
N LEU A 278 -12.10 -14.57 -0.06
CA LEU A 278 -12.88 -13.35 0.09
C LEU A 278 -13.72 -13.36 1.38
N PRO A 279 -13.91 -12.21 2.04
CA PRO A 279 -14.91 -12.05 3.09
C PRO A 279 -16.32 -12.39 2.63
N ASP A 280 -17.18 -12.82 3.56
CA ASP A 280 -18.58 -13.16 3.26
C ASP A 280 -19.38 -11.98 2.72
N ASP A 281 -19.15 -10.78 3.22
CA ASP A 281 -19.78 -9.56 2.73
C ASP A 281 -19.31 -9.22 1.30
N ALA A 282 -18.02 -9.33 1.01
CA ALA A 282 -17.49 -9.17 -0.34
C ALA A 282 -18.08 -10.20 -1.32
N ARG A 283 -18.11 -11.49 -0.95
CA ARG A 283 -18.76 -12.54 -1.77
C ARG A 283 -20.23 -12.27 -2.03
N LYS A 284 -20.97 -11.79 -1.01
CA LYS A 284 -22.38 -11.39 -1.18
C LYS A 284 -22.53 -10.25 -2.19
N LEU A 285 -21.66 -9.25 -2.14
CA LEU A 285 -21.65 -8.13 -3.09
C LEU A 285 -21.30 -8.61 -4.51
N PHE A 286 -20.29 -9.47 -4.68
CA PHE A 286 -19.97 -10.06 -5.99
C PHE A 286 -21.09 -10.95 -6.54
N ASN A 287 -21.77 -11.72 -5.68
CA ASN A 287 -22.96 -12.47 -6.08
C ASN A 287 -24.10 -11.54 -6.54
N GLN A 288 -24.27 -10.38 -5.91
CA GLN A 288 -25.25 -9.37 -6.37
C GLN A 288 -24.88 -8.79 -7.75
N LEU A 289 -23.59 -8.71 -8.06
CA LEU A 289 -23.09 -8.36 -9.39
C LEU A 289 -23.22 -9.49 -10.42
N GLY A 290 -23.76 -10.65 -10.02
CA GLY A 290 -23.90 -11.82 -10.89
C GLY A 290 -22.61 -12.64 -11.05
N VAL A 291 -21.54 -12.30 -10.31
CA VAL A 291 -20.27 -13.02 -10.33
C VAL A 291 -20.34 -14.21 -9.38
N LYS A 292 -20.16 -15.42 -9.92
CA LYS A 292 -20.11 -16.67 -9.15
C LYS A 292 -18.67 -17.17 -9.01
N SER A 293 -18.41 -18.03 -8.02
CA SER A 293 -17.11 -18.70 -7.81
C SER A 293 -16.46 -19.24 -9.11
N ARG A 294 -17.25 -19.92 -9.97
CA ARG A 294 -16.74 -20.45 -11.25
C ARG A 294 -16.28 -19.39 -12.24
N GLN A 295 -16.87 -18.19 -12.20
CA GLN A 295 -16.48 -17.06 -13.05
C GLN A 295 -15.32 -16.28 -12.45
N TRP A 296 -15.18 -16.30 -11.11
CA TRP A 296 -14.12 -15.61 -10.40
C TRP A 296 -12.74 -16.01 -10.88
N HIS A 297 -12.49 -17.31 -11.05
CA HIS A 297 -11.20 -17.82 -11.49
C HIS A 297 -10.83 -17.33 -12.91
N ALA A 298 -11.82 -17.21 -13.80
CA ALA A 298 -11.57 -16.65 -15.14
C ALA A 298 -11.28 -15.13 -15.09
N LEU A 299 -11.96 -14.41 -14.19
CA LEU A 299 -11.76 -12.98 -13.96
C LEU A 299 -10.39 -12.69 -13.34
N SER A 300 -9.95 -13.50 -12.38
CA SER A 300 -8.66 -13.31 -11.70
C SER A 300 -7.45 -13.63 -12.57
N VAL A 301 -7.55 -14.65 -13.43
CA VAL A 301 -6.44 -15.07 -14.31
C VAL A 301 -6.25 -14.12 -15.50
N THR A 302 -7.34 -13.63 -16.09
CA THR A 302 -7.25 -12.82 -17.32
C THR A 302 -7.04 -11.34 -17.05
N GLY A 303 -7.36 -10.85 -15.83
CA GLY A 303 -7.27 -9.42 -15.45
C GLY A 303 -8.16 -8.46 -16.25
N ASN A 304 -8.81 -8.98 -17.30
CA ASN A 304 -9.46 -8.25 -18.38
C ASN A 304 -10.77 -8.89 -18.85
N ALA A 305 -11.21 -10.02 -18.28
CA ALA A 305 -12.57 -10.47 -18.56
C ALA A 305 -13.53 -9.39 -18.05
N PRO A 306 -14.31 -8.74 -18.94
CA PRO A 306 -15.21 -7.69 -18.51
C PRO A 306 -16.21 -8.30 -17.53
N LEU A 307 -16.47 -7.59 -16.43
CA LEU A 307 -17.71 -7.80 -15.73
C LEU A 307 -18.83 -7.64 -16.79
N PRO A 308 -19.80 -8.55 -16.85
CA PRO A 308 -20.60 -8.80 -18.05
C PRO A 308 -21.52 -7.63 -18.48
N LEU A 309 -21.48 -6.50 -17.79
CA LEU A 309 -22.35 -5.35 -17.97
C LEU A 309 -21.54 -4.06 -17.82
N GLU A 310 -21.79 -3.08 -18.70
CA GLU A 310 -21.38 -1.69 -18.48
C GLU A 310 -22.10 -1.13 -17.23
N TRP A 311 -21.55 -0.09 -16.60
CA TRP A 311 -22.12 0.54 -15.40
C TRP A 311 -23.55 1.06 -15.63
N SER A 312 -23.83 1.50 -16.85
CA SER A 312 -25.16 1.93 -17.32
C SER A 312 -26.17 0.78 -17.36
N GLU A 313 -25.71 -0.44 -17.59
CA GLU A 313 -26.52 -1.67 -17.69
C GLU A 313 -26.75 -2.33 -16.33
N LEU A 314 -25.98 -1.95 -15.30
CA LEU A 314 -26.23 -2.37 -13.93
C LEU A 314 -27.58 -1.83 -13.44
N ASN A 315 -28.34 -2.62 -12.70
CA ASN A 315 -29.46 -2.07 -11.93
C ASN A 315 -28.97 -1.33 -10.66
N ASP A 316 -29.86 -0.62 -9.96
CA ASP A 316 -29.50 0.16 -8.77
C ASP A 316 -28.87 -0.69 -7.65
N GLY A 317 -29.34 -1.93 -7.49
CA GLY A 317 -28.76 -2.87 -6.52
C GLY A 317 -27.32 -3.25 -6.88
N GLN A 318 -27.07 -3.53 -8.16
CA GLN A 318 -25.74 -3.83 -8.68
C GLN A 318 -24.79 -2.63 -8.58
N ARG A 319 -25.22 -1.41 -8.96
CA ARG A 319 -24.42 -0.19 -8.77
C ARG A 319 -24.09 0.06 -7.30
N SER A 320 -25.04 -0.16 -6.40
CA SER A 320 -24.80 -0.06 -4.95
C SER A 320 -23.77 -1.08 -4.48
N ALA A 321 -23.85 -2.33 -4.97
CA ALA A 321 -22.91 -3.37 -4.64
C ALA A 321 -21.49 -3.06 -5.14
N ALA A 322 -21.37 -2.63 -6.40
CA ALA A 322 -20.11 -2.19 -7.01
C ALA A 322 -19.49 -1.03 -6.23
N THR A 323 -20.29 -0.03 -5.85
CA THR A 323 -19.85 1.11 -5.03
C THR A 323 -19.33 0.68 -3.66
N LYS A 324 -19.99 -0.28 -3.01
CA LYS A 324 -19.53 -0.82 -1.72
C LYS A 324 -18.19 -1.53 -1.84
N LEU A 325 -17.96 -2.21 -2.96
CA LEU A 325 -16.69 -2.84 -3.36
C LEU A 325 -15.62 -1.84 -3.85
N ALA A 326 -15.89 -0.54 -3.72
CA ALA A 326 -15.03 0.58 -4.12
C ALA A 326 -14.95 0.88 -5.62
N PHE A 327 -15.76 0.22 -6.46
CA PHE A 327 -15.88 0.60 -7.87
C PHE A 327 -16.70 1.87 -8.03
N ASN A 328 -16.36 2.68 -9.02
CA ASN A 328 -17.23 3.73 -9.55
C ASN A 328 -17.37 3.51 -11.06
N GLN A 329 -18.20 4.30 -11.72
CA GLN A 329 -18.42 4.17 -13.17
C GLN A 329 -17.11 4.20 -13.97
N LEU A 330 -16.20 5.13 -13.65
CA LEU A 330 -14.92 5.26 -14.34
C LEU A 330 -14.06 4.01 -14.18
N LEU A 331 -13.97 3.46 -12.96
CA LEU A 331 -13.18 2.26 -12.65
C LEU A 331 -13.83 0.96 -13.13
N TRP A 332 -15.15 0.96 -13.30
CA TRP A 332 -15.93 -0.18 -13.76
C TRP A 332 -15.92 -0.30 -15.28
N ASP A 333 -16.24 0.80 -15.97
CA ASP A 333 -16.27 0.85 -17.44
C ASP A 333 -14.87 1.03 -18.03
N GLY A 334 -13.92 1.50 -17.22
CA GLY A 334 -12.64 1.96 -17.71
C GLY A 334 -11.58 0.91 -17.88
N PRO A 335 -10.70 1.10 -18.88
CA PRO A 335 -9.49 0.32 -18.99
C PRO A 335 -8.59 0.84 -17.86
N GLY A 336 -8.55 0.08 -16.76
CA GLY A 336 -7.71 0.42 -15.62
C GLY A 336 -6.27 0.64 -16.09
N VAL A 337 -5.60 1.68 -15.55
CA VAL A 337 -4.14 2.01 -15.61
C VAL A 337 -3.81 3.42 -16.15
N ILE A 338 -4.77 4.24 -16.61
CA ILE A 338 -4.41 5.55 -17.21
C ILE A 338 -3.70 6.50 -16.23
N GLU A 339 -4.12 6.55 -14.97
CA GLU A 339 -3.57 7.52 -14.00
C GLU A 339 -2.08 7.30 -13.67
N SER A 340 -1.58 6.07 -13.81
CA SER A 340 -0.16 5.74 -13.56
C SER A 340 0.75 5.91 -14.78
N LEU A 341 0.20 6.10 -15.97
CA LEU A 341 0.98 6.33 -17.19
C LEU A 341 1.42 7.80 -17.24
N ALA A 342 2.64 8.07 -17.73
CA ALA A 342 3.03 9.44 -18.04
C ALA A 342 2.11 10.00 -19.13
N ALA A 343 1.85 11.31 -19.14
CA ALA A 343 0.90 11.92 -20.08
C ALA A 343 1.18 11.57 -21.56
N ALA A 344 2.46 11.42 -21.93
CA ALA A 344 2.88 11.01 -23.27
C ALA A 344 2.52 9.54 -23.59
N ASP A 345 2.51 8.66 -22.58
CA ASP A 345 2.20 7.23 -22.74
C ASP A 345 0.69 6.95 -22.76
N ARG A 346 -0.13 7.90 -22.28
CA ARG A 346 -1.59 7.77 -22.26
C ARG A 346 -2.21 7.80 -23.66
N SER A 347 -1.67 8.60 -24.58
CA SER A 347 -2.12 8.57 -25.98
C SER A 347 -1.76 7.26 -26.68
N ALA A 348 -0.57 6.72 -26.41
CA ALA A 348 -0.15 5.42 -26.95
C ALA A 348 -0.99 4.26 -26.37
N TYR A 349 -1.32 4.33 -25.08
CA TYR A 349 -2.22 3.39 -24.43
C TYR A 349 -3.59 3.35 -25.09
N TRP A 350 -4.21 4.51 -25.27
CA TRP A 350 -5.48 4.61 -25.99
C TRP A 350 -5.37 4.10 -27.42
N GLY A 351 -4.25 4.40 -28.08
CA GLY A 351 -3.99 3.93 -29.44
C GLY A 351 -3.79 2.42 -29.61
N SER A 352 -3.69 1.65 -28.52
CA SER A 352 -3.58 0.18 -28.57
C SER A 352 -4.94 -0.54 -28.72
N TYR A 353 -6.05 0.19 -28.60
CA TYR A 353 -7.41 -0.34 -28.75
C TYR A 353 -7.96 0.03 -30.12
N GLU A 354 -8.70 -0.88 -30.76
CA GLU A 354 -9.52 -0.53 -31.92
C GLU A 354 -10.72 0.33 -31.46
N TRP A 355 -11.26 1.18 -32.35
CA TRP A 355 -12.37 2.08 -32.00
C TRP A 355 -13.58 1.31 -31.46
N GLU A 356 -13.92 0.18 -32.09
CA GLU A 356 -15.03 -0.69 -31.75
C GLU A 356 -14.81 -1.48 -30.45
N GLN A 357 -13.57 -1.57 -29.97
CA GLN A 357 -13.25 -2.24 -28.70
C GLN A 357 -13.46 -1.33 -27.49
N MET A 358 -13.60 -0.01 -27.71
CA MET A 358 -13.89 0.93 -26.63
C MET A 358 -15.39 0.95 -26.31
N GLY A 359 -15.71 0.98 -25.01
CA GLY A 359 -17.08 1.19 -24.54
C GLY A 359 -17.68 2.52 -25.04
N THR A 360 -19.00 2.58 -25.15
CA THR A 360 -19.69 3.73 -25.76
C THR A 360 -19.40 5.06 -25.05
N ALA A 361 -19.21 5.05 -23.72
CA ALA A 361 -18.82 6.23 -22.97
C ALA A 361 -17.46 6.81 -23.42
N TYR A 362 -16.46 5.96 -23.66
CA TYR A 362 -15.14 6.36 -24.15
C TYR A 362 -15.21 6.93 -25.56
N GLN A 363 -15.94 6.26 -26.46
CA GLN A 363 -16.17 6.74 -27.81
C GLN A 363 -16.82 8.13 -27.82
N GLN A 364 -17.79 8.40 -26.94
CA GLN A 364 -18.41 9.73 -26.85
C GLN A 364 -17.43 10.81 -26.37
N ARG A 365 -16.56 10.51 -25.39
CA ARG A 365 -15.53 11.46 -24.94
C ARG A 365 -14.49 11.72 -26.00
N TRP A 366 -14.07 10.70 -26.74
CA TRP A 366 -13.17 10.86 -27.89
C TRP A 366 -13.79 11.66 -29.03
N LYS A 367 -15.10 11.51 -29.29
CA LYS A 367 -15.84 12.36 -30.23
C LYS A 367 -15.81 13.83 -29.83
N VAL A 368 -15.92 14.15 -28.54
CA VAL A 368 -15.77 15.53 -28.04
C VAL A 368 -14.38 16.09 -28.35
N LEU A 369 -13.34 15.25 -28.34
CA LEU A 369 -11.97 15.62 -28.73
C LEU A 369 -11.73 15.62 -30.25
N GLY A 370 -12.77 15.32 -31.06
CA GLY A 370 -12.69 15.28 -32.52
C GLY A 370 -12.17 13.96 -33.09
N CYS A 371 -12.16 12.89 -32.28
CA CYS A 371 -11.77 11.54 -32.68
C CYS A 371 -13.00 10.66 -32.96
N GLY A 372 -12.89 9.78 -33.94
CA GLY A 372 -13.92 8.87 -34.42
C GLY A 372 -13.31 7.72 -35.22
N PRO A 373 -14.11 6.79 -35.74
CA PRO A 373 -13.62 5.61 -36.45
C PRO A 373 -12.67 5.94 -37.62
N GLY A 374 -12.92 7.06 -38.32
CA GLY A 374 -12.13 7.46 -39.49
C GLY A 374 -10.80 8.15 -39.19
N ASN A 375 -10.50 8.46 -37.93
CA ASN A 375 -9.25 9.12 -37.53
C ASN A 375 -8.69 8.59 -36.19
N TRP A 376 -8.99 7.33 -35.90
CA TRP A 376 -8.46 6.59 -34.76
C TRP A 376 -7.26 5.72 -35.19
N PRO A 377 -6.19 5.57 -34.38
CA PRO A 377 -5.97 6.21 -33.08
C PRO A 377 -5.53 7.67 -33.19
N PRO A 378 -5.74 8.48 -32.13
CA PRO A 378 -5.33 9.87 -32.14
C PRO A 378 -3.81 9.96 -32.13
N THR A 379 -3.24 10.71 -33.06
CA THR A 379 -1.80 11.00 -33.00
C THR A 379 -1.53 11.97 -31.83
N PRO A 380 -0.40 11.84 -31.10
CA PRO A 380 -0.08 12.75 -29.99
C PRO A 380 -0.10 14.24 -30.38
N LEU A 381 0.24 14.54 -31.65
CA LEU A 381 0.19 15.88 -32.25
C LEU A 381 -1.24 16.42 -32.44
N GLN A 382 -2.26 15.58 -32.55
CA GLN A 382 -3.67 16.03 -32.68
C GLN A 382 -4.27 16.52 -31.36
N LEU A 383 -3.70 16.07 -30.23
CA LEU A 383 -4.20 16.38 -28.88
C LEU A 383 -3.37 17.47 -28.18
N THR A 384 -2.12 17.67 -28.57
CA THR A 384 -1.24 18.69 -28.01
C THR A 384 -1.39 20.02 -28.76
N GLY A 385 -1.38 21.14 -28.03
CA GLY A 385 -1.36 22.50 -28.62
C GLY A 385 -2.70 23.07 -29.09
N LYS A 386 -3.83 22.38 -28.88
CA LYS A 386 -5.17 22.95 -29.13
C LYS A 386 -5.70 23.65 -27.88
N SER A 387 -6.20 24.88 -28.04
CA SER A 387 -7.02 25.52 -27.01
C SER A 387 -8.37 24.79 -26.92
N TRP A 388 -8.57 24.02 -25.85
CA TRP A 388 -9.81 23.27 -25.66
C TRP A 388 -10.93 24.12 -25.06
N GLY A 389 -12.16 23.88 -25.49
CA GLY A 389 -13.35 24.36 -24.79
C GLY A 389 -13.54 23.66 -23.43
N LYS A 390 -14.46 24.15 -22.59
CA LYS A 390 -14.76 23.54 -21.28
C LYS A 390 -15.16 22.06 -21.39
N GLU A 391 -15.97 21.71 -22.39
CA GLU A 391 -16.41 20.33 -22.61
C GLU A 391 -15.27 19.41 -23.05
N GLN A 392 -14.34 19.92 -23.86
CA GLN A 392 -13.15 19.19 -24.32
C GLN A 392 -12.15 18.96 -23.18
N ARG A 393 -11.91 19.97 -22.34
CA ARG A 393 -11.09 19.80 -21.13
C ARG A 393 -11.67 18.73 -20.20
N ASN A 394 -12.97 18.81 -19.91
CA ASN A 394 -13.63 17.80 -19.07
C ASN A 394 -13.55 16.39 -19.68
N ALA A 395 -13.68 16.26 -21.01
CA ALA A 395 -13.55 14.99 -21.69
C ALA A 395 -12.11 14.45 -21.62
N ALA A 396 -11.12 15.31 -21.80
CA ALA A 396 -9.71 14.94 -21.72
C ALA A 396 -9.27 14.59 -20.30
N ASP A 397 -9.65 15.38 -19.29
CA ASP A 397 -9.37 15.09 -17.89
C ASP A 397 -9.96 13.73 -17.49
N TRP A 398 -11.18 13.44 -17.94
CA TRP A 398 -11.83 12.14 -17.73
C TRP A 398 -11.11 10.99 -18.43
N LEU A 399 -10.57 11.23 -19.63
CA LEU A 399 -9.73 10.28 -20.38
C LEU A 399 -8.28 10.22 -19.86
N GLY A 400 -7.95 11.00 -18.83
CA GLY A 400 -6.61 11.17 -18.28
C GLY A 400 -5.62 11.83 -19.25
N ILE A 401 -6.06 12.50 -20.31
CA ILE A 401 -5.17 13.18 -21.25
C ILE A 401 -4.87 14.57 -20.70
N ALA A 402 -3.59 14.92 -20.55
CA ALA A 402 -3.22 16.25 -20.10
C ALA A 402 -3.72 17.30 -21.11
N SER A 403 -4.58 18.22 -20.65
CA SER A 403 -4.89 19.40 -21.44
C SER A 403 -3.68 20.33 -21.45
N ALA A 404 -3.34 20.88 -22.62
CA ALA A 404 -2.39 21.99 -22.65
C ALA A 404 -3.06 23.17 -21.95
N GLU A 405 -2.48 23.65 -20.85
CA GLU A 405 -2.91 24.90 -20.26
C GLU A 405 -2.80 26.00 -21.32
N PRO A 406 -3.81 26.89 -21.46
CA PRO A 406 -3.66 28.05 -22.31
C PRO A 406 -2.44 28.83 -21.82
N ALA A 407 -1.53 29.17 -22.73
CA ALA A 407 -0.51 30.15 -22.43
C ALA A 407 -1.24 31.48 -22.16
N ASP A 408 -1.20 31.93 -20.90
CA ASP A 408 -1.76 33.21 -20.48
C ASP A 408 -1.13 34.40 -21.22
#